data_AF-A0A812V9F7-F1
#
_entry.id   AF-A0A812V9F7-F1
#
_cell.length_a   1.000
_cell.length_b   1.000
_cell.length_c   1.000
_cell.angle_alpha   90.00
_cell.angle_beta   90.00
_cell.angle_gamma   90.00
#
_symmetry.space_group_name_H-M   'P 1'
#
loop_
_entity.id
_entity.type
_entity.pdbx_description
1 polymer ?
#
loop_
_entity_poly.entity_id
_entity_poly.type
_entity_poly.pdbx_seq_one_letter_code
_entity_poly.pdbx_strand_id
1 'polypeptide(L)'
;MIAKQILADDQEQKAHELATSWRGERLYVAVFVPTKTEECVQRLAASNVKANVRITECAIHHFPSDKDVLSMETPRLYHDFHVLGDPSGPFYAAQALMSLQQKFGTIPSVHAIGRVVVEVMQRLRKEDQVVIDRRVDLFSVLCSQFTYQALIDSAFGIHNNMIDTSNATWAKDRGNTNPTVRLSPDDPFYQEIRDLHIDKLGPLLEEKARAVQQTYSEKDNVKNKSASDMAEYIKKFKTAQSAHPLLEMHINLAHDLKDRIQSEDYRQMLKLEDEITAQSTSSQSCLDMVEDIMDDQKPFHEASLLVRQVYDQDPSSTKTRNQEGKGG
;
A
#
# COMPACT_ATOMS: atom_id res chain seq x y z
N MET A 1 26.30 54.00 -3.09
CA MET A 1 25.12 53.84 -2.21
C MET A 1 23.84 54.27 -2.91
N ILE A 2 23.68 55.53 -3.33
CA ILE A 2 22.42 56.10 -3.89
C ILE A 2 21.72 55.19 -4.92
N ALA A 3 22.42 54.66 -5.93
CA ALA A 3 21.80 53.80 -6.94
C ALA A 3 21.23 52.45 -6.41
N LYS A 4 21.76 51.92 -5.30
CA LYS A 4 21.18 50.74 -4.62
C LYS A 4 19.92 51.11 -3.82
N GLN A 5 19.85 52.33 -3.29
CA GLN A 5 18.68 52.83 -2.58
C GLN A 5 17.51 52.98 -3.55
N ILE A 6 17.72 53.67 -4.69
CA ILE A 6 16.70 53.85 -5.73
C ILE A 6 16.16 52.51 -6.25
N LEU A 7 17.02 51.51 -6.44
CA LEU A 7 16.59 50.16 -6.85
C LEU A 7 15.85 49.39 -5.74
N ALA A 8 16.13 49.66 -4.46
CA ALA A 8 15.37 49.07 -3.36
C ALA A 8 14.00 49.73 -3.23
N ASP A 9 13.95 51.07 -3.26
CA ASP A 9 12.73 51.86 -3.15
C ASP A 9 11.76 51.57 -4.33
N ASP A 10 12.27 51.37 -5.54
CA ASP A 10 11.48 50.98 -6.73
C ASP A 10 10.97 49.52 -6.68
N GLN A 11 11.70 48.61 -6.02
CA GLN A 11 11.23 47.25 -5.73
C GLN A 11 10.16 47.25 -4.62
N GLU A 12 10.33 48.08 -3.59
CA GLU A 12 9.41 48.20 -2.47
C GLU A 12 8.12 48.92 -2.88
N GLN A 13 8.19 49.94 -3.74
CA GLN A 13 7.02 50.53 -4.39
C GLN A 13 6.29 49.52 -5.29
N LYS A 14 6.99 48.75 -6.14
CA LYS A 14 6.34 47.69 -6.94
C LYS A 14 5.71 46.60 -6.06
N ALA A 15 6.35 46.23 -4.95
CA ALA A 15 5.77 45.30 -3.99
C ALA A 15 4.53 45.88 -3.28
N HIS A 16 4.52 47.19 -3.01
CA HIS A 16 3.38 47.90 -2.43
C HIS A 16 2.23 48.11 -3.42
N GLU A 17 2.51 48.42 -4.69
CA GLU A 17 1.53 48.47 -5.78
C GLU A 17 0.91 47.09 -6.04
N LEU A 18 1.74 46.04 -6.09
CA LEU A 18 1.25 44.66 -6.11
C LEU A 18 0.35 44.40 -4.89
N ALA A 19 0.81 44.68 -3.67
CA ALA A 19 0.03 44.44 -2.45
C ALA A 19 -1.28 45.24 -2.37
N THR A 20 -1.31 46.48 -2.87
CA THR A 20 -2.50 47.34 -2.86
C THR A 20 -3.49 47.02 -3.99
N SER A 21 -3.02 46.41 -5.09
CA SER A 21 -3.88 45.84 -6.15
C SER A 21 -4.76 44.69 -5.66
N TRP A 22 -4.41 43.99 -4.57
CA TRP A 22 -5.17 42.84 -4.05
C TRP A 22 -6.33 43.21 -3.10
N ARG A 23 -6.82 44.46 -3.12
CA ARG A 23 -8.06 44.83 -2.42
C ARG A 23 -9.32 44.35 -3.18
N GLY A 24 -9.63 43.06 -3.10
CA GLY A 24 -10.96 42.58 -3.49
C GLY A 24 -11.12 41.06 -3.56
N GLU A 25 -10.19 40.35 -4.20
CA GLU A 25 -10.42 38.97 -4.63
C GLU A 25 -9.32 38.02 -4.13
N ARG A 26 -9.73 36.89 -3.54
CA ARG A 26 -8.82 35.82 -3.13
C ARG A 26 -8.34 35.07 -4.37
N LEU A 27 -7.04 35.08 -4.62
CA LEU A 27 -6.43 34.23 -5.64
C LEU A 27 -6.24 32.81 -5.10
N TYR A 28 -6.78 31.84 -5.81
CA TYR A 28 -6.65 30.41 -5.52
C TYR A 28 -5.60 29.77 -6.44
N VAL A 29 -5.02 28.64 -6.01
CA VAL A 29 -4.11 27.83 -6.84
C VAL A 29 -4.66 26.41 -6.90
N ALA A 30 -4.89 25.90 -8.10
CA ALA A 30 -5.26 24.51 -8.35
C ALA A 30 -4.04 23.75 -8.88
N VAL A 31 -3.54 22.79 -8.11
CA VAL A 31 -2.43 21.91 -8.49
C VAL A 31 -3.02 20.59 -8.98
N PHE A 32 -2.89 20.31 -10.28
CA PHE A 32 -3.28 19.03 -10.85
C PHE A 32 -2.13 18.04 -10.77
N VAL A 33 -2.43 16.79 -10.38
CA VAL A 33 -1.48 15.69 -10.26
C VAL A 33 -2.05 14.48 -11.03
N PRO A 34 -1.30 13.87 -11.97
CA PRO A 34 -0.02 14.33 -12.52
C PRO A 34 -0.17 15.51 -13.52
N THR A 35 -1.31 15.62 -14.20
CA THR A 35 -1.60 16.59 -15.26
C THR A 35 -3.06 17.02 -15.22
N LYS A 36 -3.39 18.19 -15.78
CA LYS A 36 -4.75 18.71 -15.86
C LYS A 36 -5.51 18.04 -17.02
N THR A 37 -6.76 17.64 -16.77
CA THR A 37 -7.67 17.26 -17.86
C THR A 37 -8.36 18.50 -18.42
N GLU A 38 -8.65 18.51 -19.72
CA GLU A 38 -9.37 19.62 -20.34
C GLU A 38 -10.81 19.71 -19.80
N GLU A 39 -11.43 18.59 -19.46
CA GLU A 39 -12.75 18.57 -18.81
C GLU A 39 -12.75 19.34 -17.48
N CYS A 40 -11.75 19.16 -16.62
CA CYS A 40 -11.63 19.93 -15.38
C CYS A 40 -11.43 21.43 -15.65
N VAL A 41 -10.65 21.79 -16.67
CA VAL A 41 -10.45 23.20 -17.08
C VAL A 41 -11.74 23.83 -17.61
N GLN A 42 -12.53 23.07 -18.38
CA GLN A 42 -13.85 23.48 -18.87
C GLN A 42 -14.86 23.62 -17.73
N ARG A 43 -14.84 22.71 -16.76
CA ARG A 43 -15.72 22.77 -15.58
C ARG A 43 -15.43 24.00 -14.70
N LEU A 44 -14.15 24.33 -14.48
CA LEU A 44 -13.74 25.57 -13.81
C LEU A 44 -14.19 26.83 -14.57
N ALA A 45 -14.21 26.79 -15.91
CA ALA A 45 -14.73 27.87 -16.74
C ALA A 45 -16.26 28.00 -16.64
N ALA A 46 -16.99 26.88 -16.75
CA ALA A 46 -18.44 26.83 -16.65
C ALA A 46 -18.97 27.27 -15.28
N SER A 47 -18.21 27.06 -14.21
CA SER A 47 -18.52 27.55 -12.86
C SER A 47 -18.09 29.01 -12.62
N ASN A 48 -17.60 29.74 -13.62
CA ASN A 48 -17.12 31.13 -13.53
C ASN A 48 -15.99 31.39 -12.50
N VAL A 49 -15.36 30.34 -11.95
CA VAL A 49 -14.26 30.48 -10.96
C VAL A 49 -12.89 30.60 -11.60
N LYS A 50 -12.74 30.24 -12.89
CA LYS A 50 -11.44 30.17 -13.61
C LYS A 50 -10.65 31.48 -13.58
N ALA A 51 -11.30 32.65 -13.51
CA ALA A 51 -10.61 33.94 -13.41
C ALA A 51 -9.75 34.07 -12.14
N ASN A 52 -10.21 33.48 -11.03
CA ASN A 52 -9.61 33.63 -9.70
C ASN A 52 -8.80 32.39 -9.29
N VAL A 53 -8.60 31.42 -10.21
CA VAL A 53 -7.87 30.16 -9.98
C VAL A 53 -6.68 30.07 -10.92
N ARG A 54 -5.46 30.17 -10.36
CA ARG A 54 -4.22 29.86 -11.08
C ARG A 54 -4.05 28.34 -11.17
N ILE A 55 -4.18 27.79 -12.37
CA ILE A 55 -3.97 26.37 -12.64
C ILE A 55 -2.46 26.10 -12.81
N THR A 56 -1.96 25.05 -12.17
CA THR A 56 -0.61 24.50 -12.36
C THR A 56 -0.66 22.98 -12.34
N GLU A 57 0.34 22.34 -12.94
CA GLU A 57 0.47 20.89 -12.99
C GLU A 57 1.70 20.47 -12.17
N CYS A 58 1.67 19.25 -11.63
CA CYS A 58 2.76 18.68 -10.86
C CYS A 58 2.89 17.19 -11.25
N ALA A 59 3.89 16.89 -12.09
CA ALA A 59 4.12 15.59 -12.71
C ALA A 59 4.67 14.53 -11.73
N ILE A 60 3.99 14.33 -10.60
CA ILE A 60 4.24 13.24 -9.66
C ILE A 60 3.49 12.01 -10.20
N HIS A 61 4.24 11.06 -10.74
CA HIS A 61 3.71 9.81 -11.28
C HIS A 61 3.93 8.61 -10.35
N HIS A 62 4.89 8.69 -9.43
CA HIS A 62 5.25 7.61 -8.53
C HIS A 62 5.48 8.13 -7.11
N PHE A 63 5.04 7.33 -6.15
CA PHE A 63 5.42 7.40 -4.75
C PHE A 63 6.37 6.23 -4.46
N PRO A 64 7.56 6.49 -3.90
CA PRO A 64 8.45 5.42 -3.45
C PRO A 64 7.89 4.84 -2.14
N SER A 65 7.13 3.75 -2.26
CA SER A 65 6.63 3.00 -1.11
C SER A 65 7.75 2.23 -0.44
N ASP A 66 8.79 1.84 -1.19
CA ASP A 66 9.99 1.19 -0.67
C ASP A 66 11.25 1.57 -1.51
N LYS A 67 12.39 0.99 -1.16
CA LYS A 67 13.67 1.10 -1.89
C LYS A 67 13.60 0.52 -3.30
N ASP A 68 12.76 -0.49 -3.49
CA ASP A 68 12.56 -1.27 -4.71
C ASP A 68 11.10 -1.23 -5.22
N VAL A 69 10.19 -0.58 -4.50
CA VAL A 69 8.76 -0.46 -4.85
C VAL A 69 8.37 0.99 -5.17
N LEU A 70 7.95 1.22 -6.42
CA LEU A 70 7.31 2.45 -6.86
C LEU A 70 5.82 2.19 -7.13
N SER A 71 4.95 2.97 -6.51
CA SER A 71 3.49 2.89 -6.69
C SER A 71 2.94 4.16 -7.32
N MET A 72 1.88 4.03 -8.13
CA MET A 72 1.08 5.16 -8.60
C MET A 72 0.03 5.61 -7.56
N GLU A 73 -0.23 4.82 -6.51
CA GLU A 73 -1.26 5.06 -5.49
C GLU A 73 -2.66 5.33 -6.06
N THR A 74 -3.06 4.57 -7.09
CA THR A 74 -4.36 4.66 -7.77
C THR A 74 -5.26 3.47 -7.40
N PRO A 75 -5.89 3.43 -6.20
CA PRO A 75 -6.53 2.22 -5.67
C PRO A 75 -7.72 1.70 -6.48
N ARG A 76 -8.40 2.55 -7.26
CA ARG A 76 -9.51 2.14 -8.13
C ARG A 76 -9.11 1.76 -9.56
N LEU A 77 -7.82 1.80 -9.90
CA LEU A 77 -7.32 1.58 -11.28
C LEU A 77 -7.89 0.33 -11.95
N TYR A 78 -7.96 -0.78 -11.22
CA TYR A 78 -8.51 -2.04 -11.73
C TYR A 78 -10.01 -1.94 -12.04
N HIS A 79 -10.80 -1.35 -11.14
CA HIS A 79 -12.23 -1.14 -11.31
C HIS A 79 -12.53 -0.17 -12.47
N ASP A 80 -11.91 1.01 -12.42
CA ASP A 80 -12.20 2.08 -13.37
C ASP A 80 -11.83 1.64 -14.80
N PHE A 81 -10.73 0.89 -14.99
CA PHE A 81 -10.37 0.34 -16.29
C PHE A 81 -11.17 -0.93 -16.68
N HIS A 82 -11.15 -2.02 -15.88
CA HIS A 82 -11.72 -3.30 -16.32
C HIS A 82 -13.24 -3.42 -16.16
N VAL A 83 -13.87 -2.61 -15.29
CA VAL A 83 -15.32 -2.63 -15.04
C VAL A 83 -16.02 -1.47 -15.74
N LEU A 84 -15.52 -0.24 -15.60
CA LEU A 84 -16.12 0.94 -16.24
C LEU A 84 -15.61 1.22 -17.66
N GLY A 85 -14.47 0.63 -18.06
CA GLY A 85 -13.88 0.83 -19.37
C GLY A 85 -13.14 2.16 -19.55
N ASP A 86 -12.73 2.84 -18.46
CA ASP A 86 -11.98 4.10 -18.52
C ASP A 86 -10.51 3.87 -18.94
N PRO A 87 -10.06 4.31 -20.13
CA PRO A 87 -8.69 4.11 -20.62
C PRO A 87 -7.66 5.06 -19.96
N SER A 88 -8.07 5.94 -19.05
CA SER A 88 -7.19 6.89 -18.37
C SER A 88 -6.08 6.21 -17.56
N GLY A 89 -6.38 5.06 -16.96
CA GLY A 89 -5.45 4.28 -16.15
C GLY A 89 -4.16 3.88 -16.89
N PRO A 90 -4.25 3.09 -17.98
CA PRO A 90 -3.12 2.73 -18.84
C PRO A 90 -2.37 3.94 -19.41
N PHE A 91 -3.06 5.04 -19.69
CA PHE A 91 -2.42 6.28 -20.14
C PHE A 91 -1.49 6.87 -19.06
N TYR A 92 -1.95 6.99 -17.81
CA TYR A 92 -1.11 7.48 -16.72
C TYR A 92 0.02 6.51 -16.37
N ALA A 93 -0.19 5.20 -16.48
CA ALA A 93 0.87 4.20 -16.33
C ALA A 93 1.97 4.35 -17.40
N ALA A 94 1.60 4.58 -18.66
CA ALA A 94 2.57 4.87 -19.71
C ALA A 94 3.35 6.17 -19.44
N GLN A 95 2.68 7.25 -19.00
CA GLN A 95 3.36 8.48 -18.60
C GLN A 95 4.33 8.27 -17.43
N ALA A 96 3.93 7.46 -16.44
CA ALA A 96 4.76 7.10 -15.31
C ALA A 96 6.06 6.43 -15.80
N LEU A 97 5.97 5.40 -16.63
CA LEU A 97 7.13 4.72 -17.21
C LEU A 97 7.99 5.65 -18.08
N MET A 98 7.40 6.57 -18.83
CA MET A 98 8.15 7.61 -19.54
C MET A 98 8.93 8.54 -18.60
N SER A 99 8.38 8.89 -17.43
CA SER A 99 9.09 9.73 -16.44
C SER A 99 10.33 9.03 -15.85
N LEU A 100 10.31 7.70 -15.71
CA LEU A 100 11.49 6.92 -15.33
C LEU A 100 12.54 6.92 -16.45
N GLN A 101 12.13 6.67 -17.69
CA GLN A 101 13.06 6.66 -18.82
C GLN A 101 13.78 8.00 -19.04
N GLN A 102 13.07 9.12 -18.84
CA GLN A 102 13.65 10.46 -18.91
C GLN A 102 14.75 10.69 -17.85
N LYS A 103 14.68 10.03 -16.70
CA LYS A 103 15.59 10.22 -15.56
C LYS A 103 16.73 9.21 -15.53
N PHE A 104 16.48 7.97 -15.95
CA PHE A 104 17.42 6.84 -15.80
C PHE A 104 17.93 6.25 -17.12
N GLY A 105 17.43 6.71 -18.27
CA GLY A 105 17.77 6.18 -19.59
C GLY A 105 16.68 5.27 -20.16
N THR A 106 16.81 4.90 -21.43
CA THR A 106 15.84 4.04 -22.13
C THR A 106 15.91 2.58 -21.67
N ILE A 107 14.83 1.84 -21.92
CA ILE A 107 14.68 0.38 -21.71
C ILE A 107 15.89 -0.44 -22.34
N PRO A 108 16.29 -1.69 -21.96
CA PRO A 108 16.88 -2.75 -22.93
C PRO A 108 16.11 -3.98 -23.63
N SER A 109 14.96 -4.58 -23.20
CA SER A 109 13.88 -5.28 -23.99
C SER A 109 12.45 -5.51 -23.31
N VAL A 110 11.31 -4.97 -23.81
CA VAL A 110 10.01 -5.14 -23.08
C VAL A 110 9.35 -6.50 -23.31
N HIS A 111 8.90 -7.13 -22.22
CA HIS A 111 8.08 -8.33 -22.18
C HIS A 111 6.70 -8.03 -21.59
N ALA A 112 5.66 -8.70 -22.10
CA ALA A 112 4.28 -8.28 -21.93
C ALA A 112 3.32 -9.47 -21.83
N ILE A 113 2.45 -9.49 -20.81
CA ILE A 113 1.39 -10.50 -20.69
C ILE A 113 0.05 -9.82 -20.36
N GLY A 114 -0.95 -10.08 -21.20
CA GLY A 114 -2.33 -9.58 -21.06
C GLY A 114 -2.72 -8.48 -22.07
N ARG A 115 -4.01 -8.13 -22.10
CA ARG A 115 -4.58 -7.26 -23.17
C ARG A 115 -4.18 -5.80 -23.00
N VAL A 116 -4.23 -5.30 -21.77
CA VAL A 116 -3.97 -3.88 -21.43
C VAL A 116 -2.57 -3.45 -21.84
N VAL A 117 -1.64 -4.40 -21.80
CA VAL A 117 -0.23 -4.15 -22.05
C VAL A 117 0.00 -3.63 -23.47
N VAL A 118 -0.80 -4.01 -24.47
CA VAL A 118 -0.67 -3.51 -25.85
C VAL A 118 -0.89 -1.98 -25.94
N GLU A 119 -1.84 -1.43 -25.19
CA GLU A 119 -2.17 0.01 -25.20
C GLU A 119 -1.12 0.87 -24.50
N VAL A 120 -0.50 0.33 -23.45
CA VAL A 120 0.66 0.93 -22.77
C VAL A 120 1.90 0.86 -23.67
N MET A 121 2.16 -0.31 -24.25
CA MET A 121 3.33 -0.64 -25.06
C MET A 121 3.40 0.10 -26.39
N GLN A 122 2.27 0.31 -27.08
CA GLN A 122 2.26 1.04 -28.36
C GLN A 122 2.78 2.48 -28.23
N ARG A 123 2.80 3.04 -27.02
CA ARG A 123 3.29 4.40 -26.71
C ARG A 123 4.70 4.43 -26.14
N LEU A 124 5.21 3.28 -25.69
CA LEU A 124 6.57 3.13 -25.24
C LEU A 124 7.43 2.69 -26.42
N ARG A 125 8.56 3.37 -26.65
CA ARG A 125 9.63 2.67 -27.37
C ARG A 125 10.01 1.50 -26.50
N LYS A 126 10.21 0.34 -27.12
CA LYS A 126 10.62 -0.84 -26.39
C LYS A 126 11.78 -0.41 -25.50
N GLU A 127 11.83 -0.89 -24.26
CA GLU A 127 12.79 -1.93 -23.94
C GLU A 127 12.67 -2.34 -22.42
N ASP A 128 13.69 -2.75 -21.65
CA ASP A 128 13.61 -3.76 -20.56
C ASP A 128 12.64 -3.52 -19.40
N GLN A 129 11.62 -4.38 -19.35
CA GLN A 129 10.57 -4.41 -18.34
C GLN A 129 9.68 -5.65 -18.55
N VAL A 130 9.13 -6.24 -17.49
CA VAL A 130 8.00 -7.18 -17.57
C VAL A 130 6.73 -6.45 -17.16
N VAL A 131 5.78 -6.30 -18.09
CA VAL A 131 4.47 -5.69 -17.82
C VAL A 131 3.42 -6.79 -17.77
N ILE A 132 2.76 -6.92 -16.61
CA ILE A 132 1.73 -7.92 -16.34
C ILE A 132 0.42 -7.20 -16.08
N ASP A 133 -0.59 -7.47 -16.92
CA ASP A 133 -1.98 -7.13 -16.65
C ASP A 133 -2.50 -8.04 -15.52
N ARG A 134 -2.98 -7.46 -14.40
CA ARG A 134 -3.47 -8.24 -13.25
C ARG A 134 -4.58 -9.22 -13.64
N ARG A 135 -5.33 -8.96 -14.71
CA ARG A 135 -6.37 -9.87 -15.20
C ARG A 135 -5.84 -11.21 -15.74
N VAL A 136 -4.54 -11.33 -16.03
CA VAL A 136 -3.90 -12.59 -16.45
C VAL A 136 -3.94 -13.65 -15.35
N ASP A 137 -3.91 -13.21 -14.10
CA ASP A 137 -3.95 -14.03 -12.91
C ASP A 137 -4.77 -13.26 -11.87
N LEU A 138 -6.07 -13.54 -11.75
CA LEU A 138 -6.85 -13.01 -10.63
C LEU A 138 -6.74 -13.91 -9.40
N PHE A 139 -6.46 -15.21 -9.59
CA PHE A 139 -6.41 -16.20 -8.53
C PHE A 139 -5.45 -15.80 -7.38
N SER A 140 -4.20 -15.43 -7.69
CA SER A 140 -3.20 -15.13 -6.64
C SER A 140 -3.51 -13.90 -5.77
N VAL A 141 -4.44 -13.01 -6.16
CA VAL A 141 -4.89 -11.89 -5.30
C VAL A 141 -6.15 -12.22 -4.50
N LEU A 142 -6.79 -13.36 -4.78
CA LEU A 142 -7.89 -13.88 -3.97
C LEU A 142 -7.39 -14.78 -2.85
N CYS A 143 -6.17 -15.32 -2.96
CA CYS A 143 -5.59 -16.24 -1.97
C CYS A 143 -5.17 -15.53 -0.68
N SER A 144 -5.30 -16.26 0.44
CA SER A 144 -4.77 -15.87 1.73
C SER A 144 -3.24 -15.82 1.70
N GLN A 145 -2.68 -14.77 2.31
CA GLN A 145 -1.24 -14.51 2.31
C GLN A 145 -0.65 -14.73 3.71
N PHE A 146 0.53 -15.36 3.76
CA PHE A 146 1.12 -15.86 5.01
C PHE A 146 2.43 -15.16 5.43
N THR A 147 2.83 -14.11 4.72
CA THR A 147 3.96 -13.24 5.14
C THR A 147 3.50 -12.28 6.23
N TYR A 148 4.43 -11.87 7.11
CA TYR A 148 4.11 -10.97 8.22
C TYR A 148 3.46 -9.66 7.74
N GLN A 149 3.99 -9.02 6.70
CA GLN A 149 3.41 -7.77 6.16
C GLN A 149 2.02 -7.97 5.57
N ALA A 150 1.78 -9.04 4.83
CA ALA A 150 0.46 -9.29 4.24
C ALA A 150 -0.60 -9.63 5.30
N LEU A 151 -0.21 -10.30 6.40
CA LEU A 151 -1.08 -10.51 7.55
C LEU A 151 -1.37 -9.19 8.30
N ILE A 152 -0.40 -8.28 8.42
CA ILE A 152 -0.65 -6.91 8.93
C ILE A 152 -1.66 -6.18 8.02
N ASP A 153 -1.50 -6.26 6.69
CA ASP A 153 -2.39 -5.60 5.73
C ASP A 153 -3.82 -6.14 5.81
N SER A 154 -3.98 -7.46 5.80
CA SER A 154 -5.27 -8.13 6.04
C SER A 154 -5.89 -7.77 7.39
N ALA A 155 -5.07 -7.55 8.42
CA ALA A 155 -5.53 -7.28 9.77
C ALA A 155 -5.94 -5.83 10.03
N PHE A 156 -5.13 -4.87 9.55
CA PHE A 156 -5.20 -3.45 9.92
C PHE A 156 -5.31 -2.49 8.73
N GLY A 157 -5.03 -2.94 7.50
CA GLY A 157 -4.91 -2.12 6.30
C GLY A 157 -3.65 -1.25 6.30
N ILE A 158 -2.71 -1.53 5.38
CA ILE A 158 -1.51 -0.70 5.18
C ILE A 158 -1.84 0.39 4.16
N HIS A 159 -1.80 1.64 4.62
CA HIS A 159 -2.00 2.82 3.78
C HIS A 159 -0.81 3.76 3.91
N ASN A 160 -0.09 3.97 2.81
CA ASN A 160 1.11 4.82 2.76
C ASN A 160 2.14 4.48 3.85
N ASN A 161 2.41 3.19 4.05
CA ASN A 161 3.29 2.65 5.10
C ASN A 161 2.85 2.97 6.54
N MET A 162 1.55 3.16 6.76
CA MET A 162 0.95 3.35 8.08
C MET A 162 -0.23 2.39 8.26
N ILE A 163 -0.48 2.00 9.51
CA ILE A 163 -1.62 1.18 9.94
C ILE A 163 -2.40 1.88 11.05
N ASP A 164 -3.70 1.63 11.13
CA ASP A 164 -4.56 2.09 12.23
C ASP A 164 -4.70 0.97 13.27
N THR A 165 -4.11 1.18 14.45
CA THR A 165 -4.15 0.27 15.60
C THR A 165 -5.18 0.69 16.66
N SER A 166 -6.18 1.52 16.31
CA SER A 166 -7.26 1.93 17.24
C SER A 166 -8.04 0.74 17.80
N ASN A 167 -8.15 -0.33 17.02
CA ASN A 167 -8.78 -1.58 17.43
C ASN A 167 -7.84 -2.54 18.19
N ALA A 168 -6.51 -2.35 18.08
CA ALA A 168 -5.51 -3.20 18.71
C ALA A 168 -5.60 -3.17 20.24
N THR A 169 -5.30 -4.30 20.87
CA THR A 169 -5.45 -4.47 22.32
C THR A 169 -4.46 -3.59 23.10
N TRP A 170 -3.17 -3.77 22.81
CA TRP A 170 -2.04 -3.06 23.42
C TRP A 170 -2.00 -1.54 23.17
N ALA A 171 -2.71 -1.05 22.15
CA ALA A 171 -2.77 0.38 21.83
C ALA A 171 -3.71 1.13 22.80
N LYS A 172 -4.81 0.49 23.22
CA LYS A 172 -5.81 1.04 24.15
C LYS A 172 -5.23 1.24 25.54
N ASP A 173 -4.43 0.28 26.02
CA ASP A 173 -3.79 0.30 27.34
C ASP A 173 -2.80 1.46 27.54
N ARG A 174 -2.27 2.04 26.45
CA ARG A 174 -1.32 3.16 26.51
C ARG A 174 -1.99 4.54 26.57
N GLY A 175 -3.33 4.63 26.56
CA GLY A 175 -4.07 5.90 26.53
C GLY A 175 -3.74 6.75 25.30
N ASN A 176 -3.29 6.12 24.22
CA ASN A 176 -2.72 6.78 23.06
C ASN A 176 -3.81 7.47 22.22
N THR A 177 -3.71 8.78 22.07
CA THR A 177 -4.66 9.59 21.28
C THR A 177 -4.41 9.54 19.77
N ASN A 178 -3.27 9.01 19.32
CA ASN A 178 -2.96 8.78 17.91
C ASN A 178 -2.80 7.28 17.64
N PRO A 179 -3.84 6.61 17.10
CA PRO A 179 -3.82 5.16 16.87
C PRO A 179 -2.97 4.73 15.66
N THR A 180 -2.16 5.61 15.07
CA THR A 180 -1.41 5.29 13.84
C THR A 180 0.02 4.84 14.13
N VAL A 181 0.42 3.72 13.51
CA VAL A 181 1.79 3.19 13.57
C VAL A 181 2.38 3.23 12.16
N ARG A 182 3.62 3.71 12.02
CA ARG A 182 4.34 3.73 10.74
C ARG A 182 5.25 2.50 10.62
N LEU A 183 5.02 1.72 9.57
CA LEU A 183 5.86 0.60 9.16
C LEU A 183 6.98 1.15 8.26
N SER A 184 8.11 1.53 8.86
CA SER A 184 9.14 2.24 8.11
C SER A 184 9.92 1.31 7.17
N PRO A 185 9.96 1.55 5.84
CA PRO A 185 10.78 0.75 4.93
C PRO A 185 12.29 0.95 5.19
N ASP A 186 12.67 2.01 5.91
CA ASP A 186 14.06 2.24 6.32
C ASP A 186 14.48 1.46 7.58
N ASP A 187 13.55 0.88 8.33
CA ASP A 187 13.88 0.07 9.52
C ASP A 187 14.53 -1.26 9.10
N PRO A 188 15.81 -1.52 9.48
CA PRO A 188 16.48 -2.78 9.16
C PRO A 188 15.82 -3.99 9.82
N PHE A 189 15.14 -3.80 10.96
CA PHE A 189 14.45 -4.89 11.64
C PHE A 189 13.15 -5.25 10.92
N TYR A 190 12.31 -4.26 10.56
CA TYR A 190 11.14 -4.51 9.73
C TYR A 190 11.48 -5.17 8.37
N GLN A 191 12.55 -4.72 7.69
CA GLN A 191 13.07 -5.37 6.47
C GLN A 191 13.40 -6.87 6.67
N GLU A 192 13.88 -7.26 7.85
CA GLU A 192 14.24 -8.65 8.15
C GLU A 192 13.01 -9.55 8.36
N ILE A 193 11.89 -8.98 8.86
CA ILE A 193 10.73 -9.76 9.31
C ILE A 193 9.50 -9.70 8.39
N ARG A 194 9.34 -8.64 7.60
CA ARG A 194 8.12 -8.35 6.82
C ARG A 194 7.77 -9.44 5.79
N ASP A 195 8.80 -10.00 5.15
CA ASP A 195 8.69 -10.99 4.08
C ASP A 195 8.74 -12.44 4.60
N LEU A 196 8.91 -12.63 5.92
CA LEU A 196 8.93 -13.96 6.53
C LEU A 196 7.54 -14.57 6.59
N HIS A 197 7.45 -15.87 6.30
CA HIS A 197 6.31 -16.69 6.65
C HIS A 197 6.05 -16.66 8.16
N ILE A 198 4.79 -16.56 8.57
CA ILE A 198 4.38 -16.35 9.97
C ILE A 198 4.98 -17.36 10.96
N ASP A 199 5.13 -18.63 10.57
CA ASP A 199 5.76 -19.69 11.38
C ASP A 199 7.23 -19.42 11.75
N LYS A 200 7.92 -18.56 10.99
CA LYS A 200 9.34 -18.20 11.23
C LYS A 200 9.47 -16.93 12.07
N LEU A 201 8.42 -16.12 12.15
CA LEU A 201 8.41 -14.84 12.87
C LEU A 201 8.64 -15.04 14.37
N GLY A 202 7.83 -15.88 15.02
CA GLY A 202 7.86 -16.09 16.48
C GLY A 202 9.25 -16.41 17.04
N PRO A 203 9.93 -17.48 16.56
CA PRO A 203 11.27 -17.84 17.01
C PRO A 203 12.32 -16.71 16.81
N LEU A 204 12.21 -15.96 15.72
CA LEU A 204 13.11 -14.83 15.44
C LEU A 204 12.85 -13.65 16.40
N LEU A 205 11.59 -13.32 16.70
CA LEU A 205 11.25 -12.30 17.69
C LEU A 205 11.80 -12.66 19.08
N GLU A 206 11.70 -13.93 19.49
CA GLU A 206 12.26 -14.42 20.76
C GLU A 206 13.80 -14.33 20.81
N GLU A 207 14.48 -14.67 19.72
CA GLU A 207 15.94 -14.54 19.59
C GLU A 207 16.38 -13.08 19.76
N LYS A 208 15.73 -12.17 19.03
CA LYS A 208 16.04 -10.73 19.03
C LYS A 208 15.74 -10.10 20.39
N ALA A 209 14.64 -10.50 21.04
CA ALA A 209 14.30 -10.06 22.40
C ALA A 209 15.36 -10.51 23.41
N ARG A 210 15.81 -11.76 23.33
CA ARG A 210 16.88 -12.28 24.19
C ARG A 210 18.20 -11.54 23.98
N ALA A 211 18.56 -11.22 22.74
CA ALA A 211 19.78 -10.47 22.43
C ALA A 211 19.75 -9.02 22.98
N VAL A 212 18.61 -8.34 22.89
CA VAL A 212 18.41 -7.01 23.49
C VAL A 212 18.48 -7.07 25.02
N GLN A 213 17.80 -8.04 25.64
CA GLN A 213 17.83 -8.24 27.09
C GLN A 213 19.25 -8.56 27.61
N GLN A 214 20.00 -9.42 26.91
CA GLN A 214 21.40 -9.72 27.24
C GLN A 214 22.27 -8.47 27.15
N THR A 215 22.11 -7.67 26.08
CA THR A 215 22.87 -6.41 25.92
C THR A 215 22.64 -5.46 27.11
N TYR A 216 21.44 -5.42 27.69
CA TYR A 216 21.17 -4.61 28.88
C TYR A 216 21.72 -5.21 30.18
N SER A 217 21.75 -6.54 30.33
CA SER A 217 22.34 -7.18 31.52
C SER A 217 23.86 -7.07 31.57
N GLU A 218 24.53 -6.99 30.41
CA GLU A 218 25.98 -6.77 30.31
C GLU A 218 26.45 -5.41 30.82
N LYS A 219 25.55 -4.43 30.99
CA LYS A 219 25.83 -3.06 31.48
C LYS A 219 26.68 -3.02 32.75
N ASP A 220 26.36 -3.89 33.71
CA ASP A 220 27.04 -3.92 35.00
C ASP A 220 28.41 -4.61 34.93
N ASN A 221 28.60 -5.52 33.97
CA ASN A 221 29.85 -6.25 33.73
C ASN A 221 30.92 -5.39 33.02
N VAL A 222 30.55 -4.28 32.40
CA VAL A 222 31.46 -3.39 31.64
C VAL A 222 32.08 -2.29 32.50
N LYS A 223 31.50 -1.99 33.67
CA LYS A 223 31.99 -0.94 34.60
C LYS A 223 33.44 -1.11 35.04
N ASN A 224 33.96 -2.34 35.03
CA ASN A 224 35.31 -2.69 35.47
C ASN A 224 36.26 -3.12 34.32
N LYS A 225 35.92 -2.81 33.06
CA LYS A 225 36.68 -3.21 31.86
C LYS A 225 37.50 -2.05 31.26
N SER A 226 38.27 -2.33 30.20
CA SER A 226 39.12 -1.32 29.56
C SER A 226 38.29 -0.25 28.83
N ALA A 227 38.92 0.89 28.53
CA ALA A 227 38.28 1.95 27.74
C ALA A 227 37.86 1.49 26.33
N SER A 228 38.56 0.49 25.75
CA SER A 228 38.19 -0.10 24.46
C SER A 228 36.91 -0.93 24.56
N ASP A 229 36.82 -1.80 25.59
CA ASP A 229 35.63 -2.62 25.85
C ASP A 229 34.40 -1.75 26.12
N MET A 230 34.60 -0.64 26.83
CA MET A 230 33.55 0.34 27.11
C MET A 230 33.06 1.03 25.82
N ALA A 231 33.95 1.39 24.91
CA ALA A 231 33.58 1.99 23.63
C ALA A 231 32.79 1.01 22.73
N GLU A 232 33.20 -0.26 22.68
CA GLU A 232 32.47 -1.29 21.94
C GLU A 232 31.08 -1.56 22.55
N TYR A 233 31.00 -1.67 23.88
CA TYR A 233 29.72 -1.83 24.58
C TYR A 233 28.77 -0.64 24.34
N ILE A 234 29.26 0.61 24.41
CA ILE A 234 28.43 1.81 24.13
C ILE A 234 27.86 1.76 22.71
N LYS A 235 28.62 1.24 21.73
CA LYS A 235 28.12 1.03 20.36
C LYS A 235 26.99 0.00 20.33
N LYS A 236 27.18 -1.18 20.94
CA LYS A 236 26.15 -2.25 21.02
C LYS A 236 24.90 -1.77 21.76
N PHE A 237 25.06 -1.11 22.90
CA PHE A 237 23.98 -0.56 23.71
C PHE A 237 23.12 0.44 22.94
N LYS A 238 23.74 1.35 22.16
CA LYS A 238 22.98 2.30 21.32
C LYS A 238 22.14 1.58 20.26
N THR A 239 22.68 0.55 19.61
CA THR A 239 21.92 -0.26 18.64
C THR A 239 20.75 -0.99 19.30
N ALA A 240 20.96 -1.63 20.45
CA ALA A 240 19.89 -2.29 21.21
C ALA A 240 18.83 -1.29 21.69
N GLN A 241 19.25 -0.10 22.13
CA GLN A 241 18.37 0.98 22.57
C GLN A 241 17.47 1.51 21.43
N SER A 242 17.99 1.64 20.21
CA SER A 242 17.17 2.01 19.04
C SER A 242 16.23 0.89 18.57
N ALA A 243 16.66 -0.38 18.67
CA ALA A 243 15.87 -1.52 18.21
C ALA A 243 14.74 -1.91 19.18
N HIS A 244 14.93 -1.71 20.49
CA HIS A 244 13.98 -2.14 21.52
C HIS A 244 12.52 -1.67 21.31
N PRO A 245 12.20 -0.37 21.07
CA PRO A 245 10.82 0.05 20.87
C PRO A 245 10.18 -0.47 19.57
N LEU A 246 10.99 -0.71 18.52
CA LEU A 246 10.53 -1.29 17.26
C LEU A 246 10.20 -2.78 17.45
N LEU A 247 11.09 -3.51 18.13
CA LEU A 247 10.88 -4.91 18.50
C LEU A 247 9.64 -5.09 19.40
N GLU A 248 9.45 -4.22 20.41
CA GLU A 248 8.27 -4.21 21.28
C GLU A 248 6.98 -4.03 20.44
N MET A 249 6.96 -3.06 19.52
CA MET A 249 5.83 -2.81 18.64
C MET A 249 5.51 -4.02 17.75
N HIS A 250 6.52 -4.64 17.13
CA HIS A 250 6.32 -5.81 16.28
C HIS A 250 5.92 -7.08 17.05
N ILE A 251 6.39 -7.26 18.29
CA ILE A 251 5.92 -8.33 19.19
C ILE A 251 4.43 -8.16 19.50
N ASN A 252 3.99 -6.94 19.81
CA ASN A 252 2.58 -6.65 20.09
C ASN A 252 1.69 -6.90 18.86
N LEU A 253 2.11 -6.43 17.68
CA LEU A 253 1.42 -6.74 16.41
C LEU A 253 1.38 -8.25 16.12
N ALA A 254 2.49 -8.98 16.34
CA ALA A 254 2.52 -10.43 16.15
C ALA A 254 1.58 -11.18 17.11
N HIS A 255 1.34 -10.65 18.32
CA HIS A 255 0.33 -11.18 19.23
C HIS A 255 -1.10 -10.97 18.71
N ASP A 256 -1.48 -9.74 18.34
CA ASP A 256 -2.83 -9.47 17.79
C ASP A 256 -3.09 -10.33 16.52
N LEU A 257 -2.08 -10.50 15.66
CA LEU A 257 -2.17 -11.37 14.48
C LEU A 257 -2.36 -12.84 14.85
N LYS A 258 -1.63 -13.33 15.85
CA LYS A 258 -1.72 -14.72 16.32
C LYS A 258 -3.14 -15.07 16.76
N ASP A 259 -3.80 -14.20 17.50
CA ASP A 259 -5.17 -14.43 17.97
C ASP A 259 -6.15 -14.48 16.79
N ARG A 260 -5.97 -13.62 15.77
CA ARG A 260 -6.79 -13.64 14.54
C ARG A 260 -6.57 -14.90 13.70
N ILE A 261 -5.33 -15.29 13.41
CA ILE A 261 -5.04 -16.48 12.57
C ILE A 261 -5.33 -17.82 13.28
N GLN A 262 -5.49 -17.81 14.61
CA GLN A 262 -5.88 -19.00 15.38
C GLN A 262 -7.40 -19.11 15.60
N SER A 263 -8.18 -18.14 15.14
CA SER A 263 -9.65 -18.22 15.18
C SER A 263 -10.18 -19.38 14.32
N GLU A 264 -11.27 -20.00 14.76
CA GLU A 264 -11.89 -21.11 14.02
C GLU A 264 -12.49 -20.65 12.69
N ASP A 265 -13.01 -19.41 12.60
CA ASP A 265 -13.52 -18.83 11.35
C ASP A 265 -12.42 -18.72 10.28
N TYR A 266 -11.26 -18.18 10.65
CA TYR A 266 -10.11 -18.10 9.74
C TYR A 266 -9.60 -19.49 9.33
N ARG A 267 -9.59 -20.45 10.25
CA ARG A 267 -9.24 -21.85 9.95
C ARG A 267 -10.23 -22.56 9.03
N GLN A 268 -11.52 -22.26 9.16
CA GLN A 268 -12.56 -22.78 8.25
C GLN A 268 -12.37 -22.18 6.85
N MET A 269 -12.18 -20.87 6.76
CA MET A 269 -11.92 -20.17 5.49
C MET A 269 -10.68 -20.73 4.78
N LEU A 270 -9.58 -20.93 5.51
CA LEU A 270 -8.35 -21.51 4.95
C LEU A 270 -8.51 -22.96 4.47
N LYS A 271 -9.30 -23.80 5.18
CA LYS A 271 -9.59 -25.17 4.73
C LYS A 271 -10.37 -25.17 3.42
N LEU A 272 -11.39 -24.31 3.32
CA LEU A 272 -12.18 -24.17 2.10
C LEU A 272 -11.33 -23.64 0.93
N GLU A 273 -10.45 -22.66 1.19
CA GLU A 273 -9.49 -22.17 0.19
C GLU A 273 -8.52 -23.27 -0.27
N ASP A 274 -8.00 -24.11 0.64
CA ASP A 274 -7.15 -25.25 0.32
C ASP A 274 -7.91 -26.31 -0.51
N GLU A 275 -9.15 -26.65 -0.15
CA GLU A 275 -10.00 -27.58 -0.91
C GLU A 275 -10.31 -27.08 -2.33
N ILE A 276 -10.58 -25.78 -2.49
CA ILE A 276 -10.79 -25.12 -3.79
C ILE A 276 -9.50 -25.14 -4.62
N THR A 277 -8.35 -24.82 -3.99
CA THR A 277 -7.06 -24.73 -4.67
C THR A 277 -6.50 -26.09 -5.06
N ALA A 278 -6.70 -27.11 -4.22
CA ALA A 278 -6.30 -28.49 -4.47
C ALA A 278 -7.24 -29.22 -5.45
N GLN A 279 -8.39 -28.63 -5.80
CA GLN A 279 -9.46 -29.26 -6.59
C GLN A 279 -9.93 -30.60 -6.00
N SER A 280 -9.84 -30.75 -4.67
CA SER A 280 -10.19 -31.99 -3.96
C SER A 280 -11.70 -32.19 -3.79
N THR A 281 -12.45 -31.09 -3.85
CA THR A 281 -13.89 -31.01 -3.57
C THR A 281 -14.62 -30.50 -4.81
N SER A 282 -15.84 -30.97 -5.04
CA SER A 282 -16.63 -30.54 -6.19
C SER A 282 -17.11 -29.10 -6.03
N SER A 283 -17.14 -28.32 -7.11
CA SER A 283 -17.52 -26.90 -7.09
C SER A 283 -18.89 -26.65 -6.45
N GLN A 284 -19.86 -27.57 -6.59
CA GLN A 284 -21.15 -27.47 -5.91
C GLN A 284 -20.99 -27.56 -4.38
N SER A 285 -20.22 -28.51 -3.87
CA SER A 285 -20.00 -28.63 -2.42
C SER A 285 -19.22 -27.44 -1.86
N CYS A 286 -18.32 -26.82 -2.64
CA CYS A 286 -17.68 -25.57 -2.24
C CYS A 286 -18.69 -24.41 -2.20
N LEU A 287 -19.63 -24.34 -3.14
CA LEU A 287 -20.71 -23.34 -3.14
C LEU A 287 -21.65 -23.53 -1.95
N ASP A 288 -22.03 -24.77 -1.62
CA ASP A 288 -22.87 -25.08 -0.45
C ASP A 288 -22.20 -24.59 0.85
N MET A 289 -20.88 -24.80 1.02
CA MET A 289 -20.12 -24.27 2.16
C MET A 289 -20.02 -22.73 2.17
N VAL A 290 -20.08 -22.07 1.01
CA VAL A 290 -20.14 -20.61 0.94
C VAL A 290 -21.54 -20.08 1.26
N GLU A 291 -22.60 -20.81 0.91
CA GLU A 291 -23.98 -20.50 1.35
C GLU A 291 -24.06 -20.54 2.89
N ASP A 292 -23.50 -21.57 3.55
CA ASP A 292 -23.41 -21.63 5.03
C ASP A 292 -22.67 -20.41 5.61
N ILE A 293 -21.53 -20.01 5.03
CA ILE A 293 -20.75 -18.81 5.43
C ILE A 293 -21.57 -17.51 5.29
N MET A 294 -22.43 -17.42 4.27
CA MET A 294 -23.29 -16.25 4.04
C MET A 294 -24.48 -16.21 5.01
N ASP A 295 -25.07 -17.37 5.33
CA ASP A 295 -26.14 -17.49 6.32
C ASP A 295 -25.64 -17.14 7.74
N ASP A 296 -24.41 -17.53 8.08
CA ASP A 296 -23.69 -17.14 9.32
C ASP A 296 -23.38 -15.62 9.42
N GLN A 297 -23.75 -14.80 8.43
CA GLN A 297 -23.50 -13.35 8.37
C GLN A 297 -22.01 -12.97 8.42
N LYS A 298 -21.12 -13.84 7.94
CA LYS A 298 -19.69 -13.53 7.83
C LYS A 298 -19.44 -12.40 6.81
N PRO A 299 -18.32 -11.67 6.88
CA PRO A 299 -18.08 -10.50 6.04
C PRO A 299 -18.24 -10.80 4.54
N PHE A 300 -19.15 -10.09 3.86
CA PHE A 300 -19.50 -10.31 2.45
C PHE A 300 -18.30 -10.37 1.49
N HIS A 301 -17.21 -9.67 1.82
CA HIS A 301 -15.99 -9.70 1.01
C HIS A 301 -15.28 -11.06 1.06
N GLU A 302 -15.21 -11.73 2.22
CA GLU A 302 -14.59 -13.05 2.38
C GLU A 302 -15.35 -14.11 1.54
N ALA A 303 -16.69 -14.15 1.68
CA ALA A 303 -17.54 -15.01 0.85
C ALA A 303 -17.38 -14.71 -0.65
N SER A 304 -17.37 -13.42 -1.04
CA SER A 304 -17.21 -13.01 -2.45
C SER A 304 -15.88 -13.43 -3.07
N LEU A 305 -14.79 -13.42 -2.29
CA LEU A 305 -13.48 -13.89 -2.73
C LEU A 305 -13.51 -15.40 -3.01
N LEU A 306 -14.11 -16.19 -2.12
CA LEU A 306 -14.26 -17.64 -2.26
C LEU A 306 -15.14 -18.01 -3.47
N VAL A 307 -16.32 -17.39 -3.65
CA VAL A 307 -17.14 -17.59 -4.87
C VAL A 307 -16.33 -17.29 -6.13
N ARG A 308 -15.52 -16.23 -6.11
CA ARG A 308 -14.70 -15.85 -7.25
C ARG A 308 -13.60 -16.88 -7.54
N GLN A 309 -12.96 -17.45 -6.52
CA GLN A 309 -11.97 -18.54 -6.69
C GLN A 309 -12.63 -19.78 -7.35
N VAL A 310 -13.80 -20.22 -6.85
CA VAL A 310 -14.55 -21.35 -7.41
C VAL A 310 -14.88 -21.12 -8.89
N TYR A 311 -15.34 -19.91 -9.24
CA TYR A 311 -15.66 -19.55 -10.63
C TYR A 311 -14.42 -19.47 -11.55
N ASP A 312 -13.28 -19.01 -11.05
CA ASP A 312 -12.04 -18.95 -11.86
C ASP A 312 -11.49 -20.35 -12.17
N GLN A 313 -11.67 -21.31 -11.23
CA GLN A 313 -11.28 -22.72 -11.40
C GLN A 313 -12.26 -23.52 -12.28
N ASP A 314 -13.58 -23.37 -12.07
CA ASP A 314 -14.61 -23.95 -12.95
C ASP A 314 -15.66 -22.90 -13.36
N PRO A 315 -15.45 -22.20 -14.50
CA PRO A 315 -16.42 -21.24 -15.04
C PRO A 315 -17.75 -21.85 -15.48
N SER A 316 -17.88 -23.19 -15.49
CA SER A 316 -19.10 -23.90 -15.87
C SER A 316 -20.01 -24.24 -14.68
N SER A 317 -19.50 -24.08 -13.45
CA SER A 317 -20.19 -24.39 -12.20
C SER A 317 -21.41 -23.50 -11.92
N THR A 318 -21.32 -22.19 -12.20
CA THR A 318 -22.40 -21.22 -11.90
C THR A 318 -23.47 -21.13 -12.99
N LYS A 319 -23.81 -22.25 -13.66
CA LYS A 319 -24.93 -22.27 -14.61
C LYS A 319 -26.23 -21.97 -13.86
N THR A 320 -27.06 -21.10 -14.44
CA THR A 320 -28.35 -20.72 -13.88
C THR A 320 -29.18 -21.97 -13.58
N ARG A 321 -29.57 -22.14 -12.31
CA ARG A 321 -30.56 -23.14 -11.87
C ARG A 321 -31.93 -22.72 -12.42
N ASN A 322 -32.13 -22.94 -13.72
CA ASN A 322 -33.37 -22.62 -14.42
C ASN A 322 -34.54 -23.37 -13.76
N GLN A 323 -35.69 -22.71 -13.72
CA GLN A 323 -36.86 -23.14 -12.96
C GLN A 323 -37.50 -24.43 -13.53
N GLU A 324 -36.99 -25.60 -13.15
CA GLU A 324 -37.74 -26.86 -13.21
C GLU A 324 -38.76 -26.90 -12.05
N GLY A 325 -39.78 -26.03 -12.16
CA GLY A 325 -40.72 -25.75 -11.07
C GLY A 325 -42.09 -25.23 -11.49
N LYS A 326 -42.47 -25.37 -12.77
CA LYS A 326 -43.84 -25.13 -13.27
C LYS A 326 -44.20 -26.13 -14.36
N GLY A 327 -44.66 -27.31 -13.95
CA GLY A 327 -45.04 -28.41 -14.82
C GLY A 327 -45.69 -29.56 -14.04
N GLY A 328 -46.87 -29.29 -13.47
CA GLY A 328 -47.68 -30.22 -12.68
C GLY A 328 -49.05 -29.62 -12.41
#